data_AF-A0A2T2R3G2-F1
#
_entry.id   AF-A0A2T2R3G2-F1
#
_cell.length_a   1.000
_cell.length_b   1.000
_cell.length_c   1.000
_cell.angle_alpha   90.00
_cell.angle_beta   90.00
_cell.angle_gamma   90.00
#
_symmetry.space_group_name_H-M   'P 1'
#
loop_
_entity.id
_entity.type
_entity.pdbx_description
1 polymer ?
#
loop_
_entity_poly.entity_id
_entity_poly.type
_entity_poly.pdbx_seq_one_letter_code
_entity_poly.pdbx_strand_id
1 'polypeptide(L)'
;MSELLEATSPKALTPAVLRSLAGITGTAVVSVAIPTQRATAEPQQNALGLKSATQRIEQQLAQRGLEPHAAGRYTGVLERLQADEVFWGHQLHGLCVIVWDDGWRAVRLPYPVEARAVVDTRPHLQPLLPGVAEQGMFYVLALSQRHVRLLRASSVDVAPVDLSGLGIPARIEDALPDEDLQSPQLHARSGGAGGRMAIFHGHGDSGEFERQILDKYLRELARGIDDLLADDGRPLVLAGVEEVCAQFREHTGLRTVLADEVSGNPDDALDAELRDAAWPLVEPVLRRPLEDTVERFEAHHGTGLALADLPEVLMSAAMGRVASLLVRSGAERWGRFEQTEGLMADRAQRQDPGDENLVEQAIALVLDRGGHAYVLEADAMPADADLAAVCRY
;
A
#
# COMPACT_ATOMS: atom_id res chain seq x y z
N MET A 1 -25.42 15.03 -1.54
CA MET A 1 -24.20 15.83 -1.28
C MET A 1 -23.09 15.00 -0.63
N SER A 2 -23.42 13.95 0.12
CA SER A 2 -22.45 13.02 0.74
C SER A 2 -21.82 12.03 -0.26
N GLU A 3 -22.58 11.45 -1.20
CA GLU A 3 -22.04 10.50 -2.20
C GLU A 3 -21.12 11.14 -3.26
N LEU A 4 -21.29 12.44 -3.53
CA LEU A 4 -20.43 13.16 -4.48
C LEU A 4 -19.06 13.54 -3.89
N LEU A 5 -18.94 13.61 -2.56
CA LEU A 5 -17.68 13.89 -1.86
C LEU A 5 -16.81 12.63 -1.68
N GLU A 6 -17.42 11.45 -1.54
CA GLU A 6 -16.69 10.17 -1.59
C GLU A 6 -16.17 9.84 -2.99
N ALA A 7 -16.89 10.27 -4.05
CA ALA A 7 -16.51 10.03 -5.43
C ALA A 7 -15.24 10.79 -5.87
N THR A 8 -14.91 11.91 -5.21
CA THR A 8 -13.74 12.74 -5.56
C THR A 8 -12.48 12.45 -4.75
N SER A 9 -12.59 11.75 -3.62
CA SER A 9 -11.44 11.49 -2.76
C SER A 9 -10.53 10.41 -3.37
N PRO A 10 -9.23 10.67 -3.55
CA PRO A 10 -8.36 9.71 -4.20
C PRO A 10 -8.11 8.51 -3.28
N LYS A 11 -8.23 7.31 -3.83
CA LYS A 11 -8.14 6.05 -3.05
C LYS A 11 -6.71 5.76 -2.64
N ALA A 12 -6.53 5.07 -1.52
CA ALA A 12 -5.26 4.44 -1.21
C ALA A 12 -5.00 3.31 -2.22
N LEU A 13 -3.74 3.14 -2.60
CA LEU A 13 -3.32 2.03 -3.45
C LEU A 13 -3.43 0.72 -2.66
N THR A 14 -4.24 -0.22 -3.15
CA THR A 14 -4.39 -1.57 -2.58
C THR A 14 -4.41 -2.60 -3.69
N PRO A 15 -4.11 -3.89 -3.41
CA PRO A 15 -4.24 -4.97 -4.40
C PRO A 15 -5.64 -5.04 -5.03
N ALA A 16 -6.69 -4.79 -4.23
CA ALA A 16 -8.07 -4.77 -4.72
C ALA A 16 -8.32 -3.61 -5.70
N VAL A 17 -7.80 -2.41 -5.39
CA VAL A 17 -7.87 -1.26 -6.31
C VAL A 17 -7.11 -1.57 -7.59
N LEU A 18 -5.89 -2.10 -7.51
CA LEU A 18 -5.08 -2.42 -8.67
C LEU A 18 -5.76 -3.47 -9.57
N ARG A 19 -6.26 -4.58 -8.99
CA ARG A 19 -7.00 -5.60 -9.76
C ARG A 19 -8.25 -5.05 -10.42
N SER A 20 -9.00 -4.20 -9.73
CA SER A 20 -10.21 -3.59 -10.33
C SER A 20 -9.89 -2.65 -11.51
N LEU A 21 -8.66 -2.11 -11.57
CA LEU A 21 -8.20 -1.31 -12.71
C LEU A 21 -7.70 -2.21 -13.86
N ALA A 22 -7.08 -3.36 -13.56
CA ALA A 22 -6.57 -4.29 -14.57
C ALA A 22 -7.64 -4.82 -15.54
N GLY A 23 -8.88 -4.97 -15.08
CA GLY A 23 -10.00 -5.40 -15.92
C GLY A 23 -10.58 -4.32 -16.84
N ILE A 24 -10.10 -3.07 -16.76
CA ILE A 24 -10.65 -1.97 -17.56
C ILE A 24 -10.13 -2.07 -19.00
N THR A 25 -11.06 -2.01 -19.94
CA THR A 25 -10.80 -1.86 -21.37
C THR A 25 -11.79 -0.86 -21.95
N GLY A 26 -11.37 -0.06 -22.91
CA GLY A 26 -12.25 0.93 -23.54
C GLY A 26 -11.76 1.35 -24.91
N THR A 27 -12.56 2.19 -25.57
CA THR A 27 -12.16 2.81 -26.85
C THR A 27 -10.99 3.78 -26.66
N ALA A 28 -10.96 4.47 -25.52
CA ALA A 28 -9.79 5.15 -25.00
C ALA A 28 -9.77 5.08 -23.48
N VAL A 29 -8.57 4.92 -22.94
CA VAL A 29 -8.27 4.91 -21.52
C VAL A 29 -7.11 5.86 -21.32
N VAL A 30 -7.39 6.93 -20.60
CA VAL A 30 -6.42 7.96 -20.23
C VAL A 30 -5.81 7.57 -18.91
N SER A 31 -4.47 7.48 -18.88
CA SER A 31 -3.71 7.24 -17.66
C SER A 31 -2.72 8.38 -17.45
N VAL A 32 -2.84 9.07 -16.32
CA VAL A 32 -1.98 10.18 -15.93
C VAL A 32 -1.33 9.84 -14.60
N ALA A 33 0.00 9.83 -14.56
CA ALA A 33 0.78 9.77 -13.34
C ALA A 33 1.56 11.09 -13.19
N ILE A 34 1.50 11.73 -12.03
CA ILE A 34 2.24 12.96 -11.76
C ILE A 34 2.88 12.90 -10.37
N PRO A 35 4.08 13.47 -10.19
CA PRO A 35 4.61 13.72 -8.87
C PRO A 35 3.71 14.74 -8.16
N THR A 36 3.51 14.55 -6.87
CA THR A 36 2.79 15.50 -6.01
C THR A 36 3.57 15.75 -4.73
N GLN A 37 3.27 16.86 -4.08
CA GLN A 37 3.78 17.20 -2.77
C GLN A 37 2.63 17.23 -1.77
N ARG A 38 2.94 16.93 -0.51
CA ARG A 38 1.97 17.03 0.59
C ARG A 38 1.45 18.46 0.72
N ALA A 39 0.25 18.58 1.26
CA ALA A 39 -0.52 19.82 1.34
C ALA A 39 0.17 21.02 2.00
N THR A 40 1.27 20.82 2.73
CA THR A 40 2.08 21.90 3.32
C THR A 40 2.94 22.66 2.31
N ALA A 41 3.07 22.18 1.07
CA ALA A 41 4.13 22.59 0.14
C ALA A 41 3.65 23.30 -1.16
N GLU A 42 2.41 23.81 -1.22
CA GLU A 42 1.78 24.54 -2.35
C GLU A 42 0.86 23.67 -3.26
N PRO A 43 -0.43 23.54 -2.92
CA PRO A 43 -1.42 22.81 -3.73
C PRO A 43 -1.50 23.25 -5.20
N GLN A 44 -1.17 24.51 -5.50
CA GLN A 44 -1.19 25.04 -6.87
C GLN A 44 -0.14 24.38 -7.78
N GLN A 45 1.04 24.00 -7.25
CA GLN A 45 2.07 23.34 -8.05
C GLN A 45 1.63 21.94 -8.49
N ASN A 46 0.96 21.19 -7.60
CA ASN A 46 0.41 19.87 -7.93
C ASN A 46 -0.64 19.96 -9.06
N ALA A 47 -1.54 20.95 -8.98
CA ALA A 47 -2.56 21.19 -10.01
C ALA A 47 -1.94 21.58 -11.38
N LEU A 48 -0.79 22.28 -11.39
CA LEU A 48 -0.07 22.59 -12.63
C LEU A 48 0.47 21.33 -13.32
N GLY A 49 0.94 20.35 -12.54
CA GLY A 49 1.37 19.04 -13.08
C GLY A 49 0.23 18.35 -13.84
N LEU A 50 -0.97 18.34 -13.26
CA LEU A 50 -2.16 17.77 -13.92
C LEU A 50 -2.55 18.56 -15.17
N LYS A 51 -2.50 19.89 -15.13
CA LYS A 51 -2.78 20.74 -16.29
C LYS A 51 -1.88 20.41 -17.48
N SER A 52 -0.57 20.29 -17.25
CA SER A 52 0.38 19.91 -18.29
C SER A 52 0.14 18.49 -18.83
N ALA A 53 -0.29 17.55 -17.98
CA ALA A 53 -0.68 16.22 -18.41
C ALA A 53 -1.95 16.24 -19.30
N THR A 54 -2.99 17.00 -18.91
CA THR A 54 -4.23 17.16 -19.68
C THR A 54 -3.96 17.65 -21.11
N GLN A 55 -3.06 18.62 -21.28
CA GLN A 55 -2.67 19.12 -22.60
C GLN A 55 -2.02 18.04 -23.48
N ARG A 56 -1.22 17.14 -22.90
CA ARG A 56 -0.62 16.01 -23.63
C ARG A 56 -1.69 14.98 -24.02
N ILE A 57 -2.66 14.73 -23.14
CA ILE A 57 -3.78 13.83 -23.40
C ILE A 57 -4.64 14.35 -24.55
N GLU A 58 -4.97 15.64 -24.57
CA GLU A 58 -5.70 16.27 -25.69
C GLU A 58 -5.03 16.03 -27.03
N GLN A 59 -3.71 16.20 -27.10
CA GLN A 59 -2.92 15.97 -28.31
C GLN A 59 -2.96 14.50 -28.75
N GLN A 60 -2.82 13.56 -27.81
CA GLN A 60 -2.87 12.12 -28.11
C GLN A 60 -4.27 11.67 -28.57
N LEU A 61 -5.34 12.16 -27.93
CA LEU A 61 -6.72 11.86 -28.33
C LEU A 61 -7.00 12.38 -29.75
N ALA A 62 -6.53 13.60 -30.07
CA ALA A 62 -6.65 14.16 -31.42
C ALA A 62 -5.85 13.36 -32.47
N GLN A 63 -4.64 12.91 -32.15
CA GLN A 63 -3.83 12.06 -33.02
C GLN A 63 -4.47 10.69 -33.28
N ARG A 64 -5.21 10.16 -32.30
CA ARG A 64 -6.02 8.94 -32.45
C ARG A 64 -7.34 9.18 -33.21
N GLY A 65 -7.62 10.41 -33.62
CA GLY A 65 -8.79 10.77 -34.44
C GLY A 65 -10.08 10.93 -33.64
N LEU A 66 -10.01 11.11 -32.32
CA LEU A 66 -11.21 11.40 -31.54
C LEU A 66 -11.65 12.85 -31.77
N GLU A 67 -12.92 13.02 -32.08
CA GLU A 67 -13.55 14.33 -32.20
C GLU A 67 -13.47 15.11 -30.88
N PRO A 68 -13.33 16.45 -30.90
CA PRO A 68 -13.17 17.27 -29.70
C PRO A 68 -14.25 17.04 -28.64
N HIS A 69 -15.49 16.81 -29.06
CA HIS A 69 -16.60 16.53 -28.13
C HIS A 69 -16.44 15.18 -27.40
N ALA A 70 -15.92 14.16 -28.08
CA ALA A 70 -15.64 12.86 -27.48
C ALA A 70 -14.41 12.94 -26.57
N ALA A 71 -13.34 13.61 -27.01
CA ALA A 71 -12.14 13.85 -26.20
C ALA A 71 -12.45 14.59 -24.90
N GLY A 72 -13.37 15.57 -24.95
CA GLY A 72 -13.84 16.34 -23.80
C GLY A 72 -14.43 15.50 -22.65
N ARG A 73 -14.90 14.27 -22.93
CA ARG A 73 -15.37 13.35 -21.89
C ARG A 73 -14.26 12.92 -20.94
N TYR A 74 -13.05 12.72 -21.46
CA TYR A 74 -11.89 12.32 -20.68
C TYR A 74 -11.22 13.54 -20.03
N THR A 75 -10.94 14.58 -20.83
CA THR A 75 -10.21 15.75 -20.35
C THR A 75 -11.03 16.56 -19.35
N GLY A 76 -12.36 16.59 -19.49
CA GLY A 76 -13.25 17.25 -18.54
C GLY A 76 -13.19 16.64 -17.14
N VAL A 77 -12.86 15.35 -16.98
CA VAL A 77 -12.60 14.76 -15.64
C VAL A 77 -11.34 15.36 -15.04
N LEU A 78 -10.26 15.45 -15.82
CA LEU A 78 -8.97 15.99 -15.37
C LEU A 78 -9.08 17.48 -15.03
N GLU A 79 -9.81 18.25 -15.84
CA GLU A 79 -10.08 19.67 -15.59
C GLU A 79 -10.88 19.90 -14.30
N ARG A 80 -11.88 19.05 -14.01
CA ARG A 80 -12.63 19.12 -12.75
C ARG A 80 -11.74 18.85 -11.55
N LEU A 81 -10.88 17.84 -11.61
CA LEU A 81 -9.91 17.55 -10.54
C LEU A 81 -8.90 18.68 -10.37
N GLN A 82 -8.46 19.29 -11.48
CA GLN A 82 -7.55 20.43 -11.44
C GLN A 82 -8.16 21.63 -10.67
N ALA A 83 -9.48 21.84 -10.79
CA ALA A 83 -10.19 22.93 -10.12
C ALA A 83 -10.59 22.62 -8.65
N ASP A 84 -10.41 21.39 -8.19
CA ASP A 84 -10.81 20.96 -6.83
C ASP A 84 -9.68 21.24 -5.82
N GLU A 85 -9.75 22.38 -5.13
CA GLU A 85 -8.75 22.76 -4.13
C GLU A 85 -8.68 21.78 -2.95
N VAL A 86 -9.82 21.18 -2.56
CA VAL A 86 -9.88 20.21 -1.45
C VAL A 86 -9.14 18.95 -1.85
N PHE A 87 -9.34 18.46 -3.07
CA PHE A 87 -8.61 17.32 -3.61
C PHE A 87 -7.09 17.50 -3.48
N TRP A 88 -6.55 18.66 -3.85
CA TRP A 88 -5.11 18.94 -3.78
C TRP A 88 -4.57 19.10 -2.35
N GLY A 89 -5.44 19.38 -1.37
CA GLY A 89 -5.12 19.46 0.05
C GLY A 89 -4.85 18.11 0.73
N HIS A 90 -4.94 16.97 0.03
CA HIS A 90 -4.78 15.64 0.62
C HIS A 90 -3.89 14.69 -0.20
N GLN A 91 -2.91 15.22 -0.93
CA GLN A 91 -1.97 14.43 -1.74
C GLN A 91 -0.78 13.91 -0.94
N LEU A 92 -0.13 12.86 -1.48
CA LEU A 92 1.09 12.24 -0.94
C LEU A 92 2.32 12.65 -1.77
N HIS A 93 3.04 11.68 -2.35
CA HIS A 93 4.25 11.89 -3.16
C HIS A 93 4.00 11.69 -4.66
N GLY A 94 2.91 11.00 -5.01
CA GLY A 94 2.45 10.85 -6.38
C GLY A 94 0.93 10.73 -6.47
N LEU A 95 0.41 11.01 -7.66
CA LEU A 95 -0.99 10.85 -8.02
C LEU A 95 -1.09 10.11 -9.35
N CYS A 96 -1.93 9.08 -9.39
CA CYS A 96 -2.34 8.45 -10.64
C CYS A 96 -3.84 8.66 -10.86
N VAL A 97 -4.23 9.13 -12.05
CA VAL A 97 -5.62 9.29 -12.48
C VAL A 97 -5.83 8.47 -13.74
N ILE A 98 -6.82 7.57 -13.70
CA ILE A 98 -7.23 6.74 -14.83
C ILE A 98 -8.66 7.12 -15.20
N VAL A 99 -8.92 7.40 -16.47
CA VAL A 99 -10.24 7.77 -17.01
C VAL A 99 -10.54 6.86 -18.20
N TRP A 100 -11.73 6.27 -18.24
CA TRP A 100 -12.22 5.43 -19.33
C TRP A 100 -13.64 5.85 -19.71
N ASP A 101 -14.21 5.20 -20.72
CA ASP A 101 -15.45 5.60 -21.39
C ASP A 101 -16.61 5.89 -20.41
N ASP A 102 -16.75 5.06 -19.37
CA ASP A 102 -17.87 5.11 -18.41
C ASP A 102 -17.43 5.40 -16.97
N GLY A 103 -16.20 5.87 -16.74
CA GLY A 103 -15.75 6.12 -15.37
C GLY A 103 -14.33 6.65 -15.23
N TRP A 104 -13.95 6.88 -13.98
CA TRP A 104 -12.61 7.33 -13.64
C TRP A 104 -12.21 6.90 -12.23
N ARG A 105 -10.92 6.98 -11.93
CA ARG A 105 -10.36 6.73 -10.60
C ARG A 105 -9.09 7.54 -10.38
N ALA A 106 -8.97 8.15 -9.21
CA ALA A 106 -7.73 8.71 -8.70
C ALA A 106 -7.16 7.83 -7.58
N VAL A 107 -5.85 7.61 -7.60
CA VAL A 107 -5.11 6.79 -6.64
C VAL A 107 -3.91 7.60 -6.13
N ARG A 108 -3.78 7.72 -4.80
CA ARG A 108 -2.62 8.35 -4.17
C ARG A 108 -1.48 7.35 -4.04
N LEU A 109 -0.29 7.81 -4.35
CA LEU A 109 0.93 7.02 -4.29
C LEU A 109 1.81 7.53 -3.15
N PRO A 110 2.20 6.65 -2.21
CA PRO A 110 3.09 7.01 -1.10
C PRO A 110 4.54 7.18 -1.53
N TYR A 111 4.86 7.06 -2.82
CA TYR A 111 6.19 7.20 -3.40
C TYR A 111 6.15 8.18 -4.57
N PRO A 112 7.27 8.83 -4.90
CA PRO A 112 7.38 9.68 -6.08
C PRO A 112 7.18 8.84 -7.35
N VAL A 113 6.58 9.45 -8.36
CA VAL A 113 6.43 8.85 -9.70
C VAL A 113 6.90 9.81 -10.76
N GLU A 114 7.38 9.25 -11.87
CA GLU A 114 7.67 10.04 -13.06
C GLU A 114 6.38 10.58 -13.69
N ALA A 115 6.46 11.82 -14.16
CA ALA A 115 5.32 12.46 -14.82
C ALA A 115 5.05 11.79 -16.17
N ARG A 116 3.88 11.18 -16.32
CA ARG A 116 3.48 10.43 -17.51
C ARG A 116 2.01 10.65 -17.83
N ALA A 117 1.69 10.73 -19.12
CA ALA A 117 0.33 10.91 -19.62
C ALA A 117 0.19 10.10 -20.91
N VAL A 118 -0.63 9.06 -20.87
CA VAL A 118 -0.79 8.10 -21.96
C VAL A 118 -2.27 7.88 -22.24
N VAL A 119 -2.62 7.79 -23.52
CA VAL A 119 -3.91 7.31 -24.00
C VAL A 119 -3.69 5.94 -24.62
N ASP A 120 -4.40 4.92 -24.14
CA ASP A 120 -4.42 3.60 -24.79
C ASP A 120 -5.81 2.93 -24.72
N THR A 121 -5.95 1.65 -25.07
CA THR A 121 -7.21 0.88 -24.89
C THR A 121 -7.35 0.29 -23.48
N ARG A 122 -6.28 0.37 -22.68
CA ARG A 122 -6.16 -0.16 -21.31
C ARG A 122 -5.43 0.83 -20.39
N PRO A 123 -5.58 0.72 -19.07
CA PRO A 123 -4.83 1.55 -18.14
C PRO A 123 -3.32 1.27 -18.16
N HIS A 124 -2.53 2.31 -17.95
CA HIS A 124 -1.09 2.20 -17.68
C HIS A 124 -0.88 1.95 -16.18
N LEU A 125 -0.60 0.70 -15.81
CA LEU A 125 -0.57 0.22 -14.43
C LEU A 125 0.83 0.21 -13.83
N GLN A 126 1.89 0.25 -14.64
CA GLN A 126 3.29 0.29 -14.14
C GLN A 126 3.52 1.26 -12.98
N PRO A 127 3.03 2.53 -13.01
CA PRO A 127 3.26 3.48 -11.91
C PRO A 127 2.63 3.05 -10.57
N LEU A 128 1.65 2.15 -10.60
CA LEU A 128 0.96 1.63 -9.42
C LEU A 128 1.63 0.38 -8.84
N LEU A 129 2.53 -0.28 -9.58
CA LEU A 129 3.11 -1.56 -9.15
C LEU A 129 4.04 -1.44 -7.93
N PRO A 130 4.91 -0.40 -7.80
CA PRO A 130 5.79 -0.30 -6.64
C PRO A 130 5.04 -0.37 -5.30
N GLY A 131 3.89 0.31 -5.18
CA GLY A 131 3.12 0.31 -3.92
C GLY A 131 2.37 -0.97 -3.59
N VAL A 132 2.23 -1.90 -4.55
CA VAL A 132 1.58 -3.20 -4.32
C VAL A 132 2.63 -4.29 -4.07
N ALA A 133 3.77 -4.21 -4.75
CA ALA A 133 4.95 -5.04 -4.52
C ALA A 133 5.56 -4.80 -3.13
N GLU A 134 5.67 -3.54 -2.74
CA GLU A 134 6.30 -3.14 -1.48
C GLU A 134 5.36 -3.20 -0.28
N GLN A 135 4.04 -3.47 -0.47
CA GLN A 135 2.96 -3.22 0.50
C GLN A 135 3.44 -2.43 1.71
N GLY A 136 3.84 -1.18 1.43
CA GLY A 136 4.71 -0.39 2.28
C GLY A 136 4.02 0.08 3.55
N MET A 137 2.93 -0.58 3.96
CA MET A 137 2.13 -0.27 5.12
C MET A 137 2.36 -1.37 6.15
N PHE A 138 2.62 -0.96 7.38
CA PHE A 138 2.81 -1.82 8.52
C PHE A 138 2.17 -1.17 9.74
N TYR A 139 2.10 -1.92 10.83
CA TYR A 139 1.65 -1.39 12.11
C TYR A 139 2.82 -1.28 13.08
N VAL A 140 2.78 -0.25 13.92
CA VAL A 140 3.60 -0.17 15.12
C VAL A 140 2.66 -0.15 16.32
N LEU A 141 2.79 -1.13 17.19
CA LEU A 141 2.10 -1.16 18.47
C LEU A 141 3.07 -0.69 19.55
N ALA A 142 2.95 0.58 19.93
CA ALA A 142 3.69 1.17 21.03
C ALA A 142 3.06 0.75 22.35
N LEU A 143 3.79 -0.08 23.10
CA LEU A 143 3.38 -0.68 24.35
C LEU A 143 4.11 -0.01 25.52
N SER A 144 3.34 0.59 26.42
CA SER A 144 3.83 1.02 27.72
C SER A 144 2.82 0.68 28.82
N GLN A 145 3.28 0.69 30.07
CA GLN A 145 2.40 0.52 31.23
C GLN A 145 1.43 1.70 31.41
N ARG A 146 1.70 2.86 30.80
CA ARG A 146 0.88 4.06 30.95
C ARG A 146 -0.18 4.18 29.86
N HIS A 147 0.18 3.87 28.63
CA HIS A 147 -0.72 3.97 27.48
C HIS A 147 -0.20 3.15 26.31
N VAL A 148 -1.11 2.75 25.44
CA VAL A 148 -0.83 2.02 24.22
C VAL A 148 -1.28 2.85 23.02
N ARG A 149 -0.46 2.84 21.96
CA ARG A 149 -0.81 3.46 20.67
C ARG A 149 -0.63 2.41 19.58
N LEU A 150 -1.65 2.27 18.73
CA LEU A 150 -1.51 1.56 17.46
C LEU A 150 -1.33 2.60 16.36
N LEU A 151 -0.23 2.50 15.63
CA LEU A 151 0.11 3.39 14.52
C LEU A 151 0.04 2.60 13.23
N ARG A 152 -0.64 3.13 12.21
CA ARG A 152 -0.55 2.65 10.83
C ARG A 152 0.51 3.48 10.12
N ALA A 153 1.54 2.82 9.63
CA ALA A 153 2.76 3.44 9.15
C ALA A 153 3.13 2.97 7.74
N SER A 154 3.89 3.79 7.02
CA SER A 154 4.64 3.41 5.84
C SER A 154 6.09 3.86 5.91
N SER A 155 6.89 3.63 4.88
CA SER A 155 8.25 4.20 4.79
C SER A 155 8.29 5.72 4.93
N VAL A 156 7.19 6.41 4.64
CA VAL A 156 7.14 7.88 4.59
C VAL A 156 6.05 8.49 5.47
N ASP A 157 5.06 7.73 5.91
CA ASP A 157 3.88 8.25 6.60
C ASP A 157 3.56 7.48 7.87
N VAL A 158 2.86 8.12 8.79
CA VAL A 158 2.38 7.47 10.01
C VAL A 158 1.14 8.19 10.54
N ALA A 159 0.14 7.42 10.95
CA ALA A 159 -1.08 7.94 11.55
C ALA A 159 -1.56 7.02 12.67
N PRO A 160 -2.05 7.59 13.80
CA PRO A 160 -2.62 6.80 14.88
C PRO A 160 -3.96 6.18 14.48
N VAL A 161 -4.23 5.00 15.02
CA VAL A 161 -5.53 4.32 14.95
C VAL A 161 -6.27 4.58 16.26
N ASP A 162 -7.52 5.03 16.17
CA ASP A 162 -8.36 5.29 17.36
C ASP A 162 -8.86 3.97 17.98
N LEU A 163 -8.07 3.42 18.90
CA LEU A 163 -8.41 2.21 19.66
C LEU A 163 -9.65 2.43 20.55
N SER A 164 -9.80 3.61 21.14
CA SER A 164 -10.88 3.91 22.07
C SER A 164 -12.26 3.90 21.40
N GLY A 165 -12.35 4.48 20.20
CA GLY A 165 -13.56 4.41 19.37
C GLY A 165 -13.92 2.99 18.91
N LEU A 166 -12.96 2.06 18.95
CA LEU A 166 -13.13 0.65 18.62
C LEU A 166 -13.40 -0.23 19.85
N GLY A 167 -13.45 0.35 21.05
CA GLY A 167 -13.64 -0.40 22.30
C GLY A 167 -12.43 -1.24 22.70
N ILE A 168 -11.24 -0.96 22.14
CA ILE A 168 -9.98 -1.61 22.50
C ILE A 168 -9.32 -0.77 23.61
N PRO A 169 -8.95 -1.35 24.75
CA PRO A 169 -8.43 -0.58 25.87
C PRO A 169 -7.05 0.00 25.52
N ALA A 170 -6.94 1.32 25.49
CA ALA A 170 -5.68 2.02 25.22
C ALA A 170 -4.87 2.27 26.51
N ARG A 171 -5.50 2.05 27.66
CA ARG A 171 -4.90 2.20 29.00
C ARG A 171 -5.35 1.06 29.90
N ILE A 172 -4.55 0.77 30.92
CA ILE A 172 -4.89 -0.24 31.94
C ILE A 172 -6.22 0.08 32.62
N GLU A 173 -6.50 1.37 32.86
CA GLU A 173 -7.75 1.78 33.51
C GLU A 173 -9.00 1.48 32.67
N ASP A 174 -8.87 1.37 31.35
CA ASP A 174 -9.98 1.11 30.43
C ASP A 174 -10.38 -0.38 30.39
N ALA A 175 -9.48 -1.27 30.83
CA ALA A 175 -9.67 -2.73 30.83
C ALA A 175 -10.13 -3.29 32.19
N LEU A 176 -10.13 -2.49 33.25
CA LEU A 176 -10.42 -2.96 34.59
C LEU A 176 -11.93 -2.79 34.92
N PRO A 177 -12.62 -3.87 35.35
CA PRO A 177 -13.94 -3.76 35.98
C PRO A 177 -13.89 -2.86 37.23
N ASP A 178 -15.00 -2.17 37.53
CA ASP A 178 -15.13 -1.29 38.70
C ASP A 178 -14.74 -1.99 40.03
N GLU A 179 -14.96 -3.30 40.14
CA GLU A 179 -14.62 -4.11 41.31
C GLU A 179 -13.10 -4.27 41.51
N ASP A 180 -12.35 -4.39 40.42
CA ASP A 180 -10.88 -4.49 40.48
C ASP A 180 -10.27 -3.12 40.85
N LEU A 181 -10.85 -2.01 40.32
CA LEU A 181 -10.48 -0.64 40.67
C LEU A 181 -10.74 -0.30 42.15
N GLN A 182 -11.74 -0.95 42.77
CA GLN A 182 -12.15 -0.78 44.17
C GLN A 182 -11.37 -1.64 45.17
N SER A 183 -10.38 -2.40 44.72
CA SER A 183 -9.47 -3.15 45.59
C SER A 183 -8.82 -2.19 46.62
N PRO A 184 -8.82 -2.51 47.94
CA PRO A 184 -8.24 -1.65 48.98
C PRO A 184 -6.75 -1.34 48.75
N GLN A 185 -6.07 -2.16 47.95
CA GLN A 185 -4.68 -2.01 47.55
C GLN A 185 -4.45 -0.91 46.50
N LEU A 186 -5.44 -0.60 45.65
CA LEU A 186 -5.40 0.55 44.71
C LEU A 186 -5.89 1.85 45.36
N HIS A 187 -6.80 1.76 46.33
CA HIS A 187 -7.39 2.91 47.02
C HIS A 187 -6.53 3.56 48.11
N ALA A 188 -5.31 3.10 48.35
CA ALA A 188 -4.37 3.80 49.23
C ALA A 188 -3.88 5.16 48.67
N ARG A 189 -4.32 5.59 47.47
CA ARG A 189 -3.72 6.73 46.76
C ARG A 189 -4.65 7.75 46.07
N SER A 190 -5.96 7.78 46.32
CA SER A 190 -6.83 8.85 45.74
C SER A 190 -6.99 10.11 46.62
N GLY A 191 -6.34 10.17 47.79
CA GLY A 191 -6.41 11.33 48.68
C GLY A 191 -5.33 12.39 48.43
N GLY A 192 -5.34 13.10 47.30
CA GLY A 192 -4.46 14.26 47.10
C GLY A 192 -4.46 14.85 45.70
N ALA A 193 -4.96 16.08 45.57
CA ALA A 193 -4.92 16.85 44.33
C ALA A 193 -3.46 17.08 43.87
N GLY A 194 -3.08 16.48 42.75
CA GLY A 194 -1.75 16.64 42.14
C GLY A 194 -1.20 15.33 41.60
N GLY A 195 -1.69 14.90 40.43
CA GLY A 195 -1.28 13.66 39.76
C GLY A 195 0.22 13.59 39.49
N ARG A 196 0.93 12.85 40.34
CA ARG A 196 2.26 12.30 40.08
C ARG A 196 2.23 10.84 40.49
N MET A 197 2.34 9.92 39.51
CA MET A 197 2.67 8.53 39.80
C MET A 197 4.06 8.51 40.42
N ALA A 198 4.12 8.31 41.73
CA ALA A 198 5.34 8.05 42.46
C ALA A 198 5.74 6.59 42.24
N ILE A 199 6.78 6.40 41.42
CA ILE A 199 7.55 5.17 41.27
C ILE A 199 7.93 4.67 42.66
N PHE A 200 7.55 3.44 43.02
CA PHE A 200 8.02 2.81 44.25
C PHE A 200 8.49 1.38 43.97
N HIS A 201 9.77 1.13 44.23
CA HIS A 201 10.39 -0.19 44.19
C HIS A 201 10.08 -0.97 45.48
N GLY A 202 9.57 -2.20 45.33
CA GLY A 202 9.85 -3.35 46.21
C GLY A 202 9.03 -3.53 47.51
N HIS A 203 8.13 -4.53 47.55
CA HIS A 203 8.20 -5.72 48.42
C HIS A 203 6.93 -6.61 48.33
N GLY A 204 7.13 -7.87 47.92
CA GLY A 204 6.41 -9.05 48.44
C GLY A 204 5.06 -9.43 47.84
N ASP A 205 4.06 -8.54 47.88
CA ASP A 205 2.64 -8.90 47.62
C ASP A 205 2.00 -7.96 46.58
N SER A 206 2.41 -6.68 46.56
CA SER A 206 1.94 -5.69 45.57
C SER A 206 2.44 -5.95 44.15
N GLY A 207 3.65 -6.52 44.01
CA GLY A 207 4.24 -6.78 42.69
C GLY A 207 3.61 -7.96 41.95
N GLU A 208 3.08 -8.96 42.65
CA GLU A 208 2.36 -10.07 42.02
C GLU A 208 0.99 -9.61 41.51
N PHE A 209 0.29 -8.78 42.29
CA PHE A 209 -0.98 -8.19 41.89
C PHE A 209 -0.83 -7.24 40.69
N GLU A 210 0.19 -6.38 40.68
CA GLU A 210 0.49 -5.49 39.54
C GLU A 210 0.81 -6.28 38.27
N ARG A 211 1.57 -7.38 38.36
CA ARG A 211 1.83 -8.26 37.22
C ARG A 211 0.55 -8.94 36.72
N GLN A 212 -0.32 -9.39 37.61
CA GLN A 212 -1.59 -10.02 37.23
C GLN A 212 -2.52 -9.04 36.52
N ILE A 213 -2.56 -7.78 36.96
CA ILE A 213 -3.31 -6.71 36.28
C ILE A 213 -2.72 -6.46 34.89
N LEU A 214 -1.40 -6.32 34.79
CA LEU A 214 -0.74 -6.10 33.50
C LEU A 214 -0.98 -7.27 32.53
N ASP A 215 -0.90 -8.51 33.00
CA ASP A 215 -1.19 -9.71 32.22
C ASP A 215 -2.63 -9.71 31.68
N LYS A 216 -3.61 -9.42 32.55
CA LYS A 216 -5.02 -9.33 32.16
C LYS A 216 -5.23 -8.23 31.11
N TYR A 217 -4.64 -7.05 31.34
CA TYR A 217 -4.70 -5.93 30.41
C TYR A 217 -4.10 -6.28 29.04
N LEU A 218 -2.88 -6.84 29.02
CA LEU A 218 -2.22 -7.22 27.77
C LEU A 218 -2.98 -8.31 27.03
N ARG A 219 -3.64 -9.23 27.74
CA ARG A 219 -4.51 -10.24 27.12
C ARG A 219 -5.74 -9.63 26.45
N GLU A 220 -6.42 -8.69 27.12
CA GLU A 220 -7.58 -8.01 26.55
C GLU A 220 -7.18 -7.12 25.36
N LEU A 221 -6.07 -6.40 25.49
CA LEU A 221 -5.48 -5.63 24.39
C LEU A 221 -5.13 -6.54 23.21
N ALA A 222 -4.41 -7.64 23.44
CA ALA A 222 -4.01 -8.58 22.39
C ALA A 222 -5.23 -9.11 21.65
N ARG A 223 -6.29 -9.51 22.37
CA ARG A 223 -7.54 -9.94 21.73
C ARG A 223 -8.16 -8.84 20.86
N GLY A 224 -8.21 -7.60 21.35
CA GLY A 224 -8.74 -6.48 20.56
C GLY A 224 -7.91 -6.19 19.30
N ILE A 225 -6.59 -6.28 19.40
CA ILE A 225 -5.67 -6.10 18.26
C ILE A 225 -5.77 -7.27 17.28
N ASP A 226 -5.87 -8.51 17.77
CA ASP A 226 -6.08 -9.71 16.94
C ASP A 226 -7.37 -9.60 16.14
N ASP A 227 -8.48 -9.25 16.79
CA ASP A 227 -9.79 -9.07 16.13
C ASP A 227 -9.74 -7.93 15.09
N LEU A 228 -9.02 -6.84 15.40
CA LEU A 228 -8.87 -5.70 14.48
C LEU A 228 -8.02 -6.04 13.24
N LEU A 229 -6.99 -6.88 13.39
CA LEU A 229 -5.99 -7.14 12.35
C LEU A 229 -6.06 -8.56 11.75
N ALA A 230 -7.06 -9.37 12.12
CA ALA A 230 -7.17 -10.79 11.77
C ALA A 230 -6.94 -11.10 10.28
N ASP A 231 -7.52 -10.30 9.39
CA ASP A 231 -7.46 -10.48 7.93
C ASP A 231 -6.61 -9.41 7.22
N ASP A 232 -5.87 -8.58 7.96
CA ASP A 232 -5.12 -7.48 7.35
C ASP A 232 -3.84 -7.95 6.64
N GLY A 233 -3.14 -8.92 7.26
CA GLY A 233 -1.95 -9.55 6.68
C GLY A 233 -0.68 -8.71 6.66
N ARG A 234 -0.72 -7.43 7.10
CA ARG A 234 0.45 -6.56 7.18
C ARG A 234 1.32 -6.85 8.40
N PRO A 235 2.65 -6.63 8.31
CA PRO A 235 3.55 -6.75 9.44
C PRO A 235 3.16 -5.84 10.61
N LEU A 236 3.31 -6.35 11.84
CA LEU A 236 3.14 -5.61 13.08
C LEU A 236 4.46 -5.61 13.86
N VAL A 237 5.00 -4.43 14.13
CA VAL A 237 6.18 -4.22 14.96
C VAL A 237 5.76 -3.80 16.35
N LEU A 238 6.33 -4.41 17.38
CA LEU A 238 6.15 -3.96 18.76
C LEU A 238 7.20 -2.88 19.07
N ALA A 239 6.80 -1.86 19.83
CA ALA A 239 7.71 -0.84 20.33
C ALA A 239 7.51 -0.67 21.84
N GLY A 240 8.53 -0.94 22.64
CA GLY A 240 8.36 -1.01 24.09
C GLY A 240 9.58 -1.54 24.83
N VAL A 241 9.40 -1.70 26.14
CA VAL A 241 10.35 -2.44 26.97
C VAL A 241 10.17 -3.93 26.68
N GLU A 242 11.29 -4.65 26.51
CA GLU A 242 11.34 -6.07 26.11
C GLU A 242 10.37 -6.96 26.91
N GLU A 243 10.28 -6.78 28.23
CA GLU A 243 9.36 -7.53 29.10
C GLU A 243 7.88 -7.37 28.67
N VAL A 244 7.45 -6.15 28.34
CA VAL A 244 6.06 -5.86 27.94
C VAL A 244 5.80 -6.40 26.52
N CYS A 245 6.76 -6.27 25.61
CA CYS A 245 6.67 -6.82 24.26
C CYS A 245 6.59 -8.35 24.29
N ALA A 246 7.42 -9.00 25.10
CA ALA A 246 7.39 -10.45 25.29
C ALA A 246 6.03 -10.94 25.84
N GLN A 247 5.51 -10.30 26.89
CA GLN A 247 4.20 -10.63 27.45
C GLN A 247 3.07 -10.45 26.42
N PHE A 248 3.08 -9.37 25.64
CA PHE A 248 2.08 -9.18 24.57
C PHE A 248 2.14 -10.31 23.53
N ARG A 249 3.35 -10.73 23.12
CA ARG A 249 3.54 -11.85 22.18
C ARG A 249 2.99 -13.17 22.69
N GLU A 250 2.98 -13.40 24.00
CA GLU A 250 2.39 -14.62 24.59
C GLU A 250 0.86 -14.66 24.45
N HIS A 251 0.20 -13.49 24.34
CA HIS A 251 -1.26 -13.39 24.29
C HIS A 251 -1.83 -13.25 22.87
N THR A 252 -1.08 -12.68 21.93
CA THR A 252 -1.53 -12.47 20.55
C THR A 252 -1.43 -13.75 19.70
N GLY A 253 -2.44 -13.97 18.87
CA GLY A 253 -2.46 -15.00 17.83
C GLY A 253 -1.97 -14.54 16.46
N LEU A 254 -1.61 -13.25 16.31
CA LEU A 254 -1.21 -12.67 15.03
C LEU A 254 0.16 -13.19 14.58
N ARG A 255 0.17 -13.91 13.45
CA ARG A 255 1.41 -14.39 12.81
C ARG A 255 2.22 -13.28 12.14
N THR A 256 1.66 -12.09 12.02
CA THR A 256 2.29 -10.93 11.40
C THR A 256 3.14 -10.12 12.37
N VAL A 257 3.12 -10.45 13.67
CA VAL A 257 3.99 -9.82 14.66
C VAL A 257 5.44 -10.20 14.38
N LEU A 258 6.31 -9.20 14.20
CA LEU A 258 7.73 -9.43 13.95
C LEU A 258 8.45 -9.90 15.22
N ALA A 259 9.49 -10.71 15.00
CA ALA A 259 10.31 -11.24 16.08
C ALA A 259 11.11 -10.12 16.78
N ASP A 260 11.65 -9.18 16.01
CA ASP A 260 12.37 -8.02 16.53
C ASP A 260 11.41 -6.88 16.91
N GLU A 261 11.80 -6.06 17.89
CA GLU A 261 11.05 -4.89 18.37
C GLU A 261 11.87 -3.61 18.37
N VAL A 262 11.17 -2.47 18.38
CA VAL A 262 11.76 -1.18 18.72
C VAL A 262 11.90 -1.08 20.23
N SER A 263 13.11 -1.29 20.73
CA SER A 263 13.40 -1.24 22.18
C SER A 263 13.38 0.18 22.73
N GLY A 264 12.74 0.38 23.89
CA GLY A 264 12.77 1.64 24.63
C GLY A 264 11.43 2.00 25.25
N ASN A 265 11.36 3.15 25.94
CA ASN A 265 10.07 3.67 26.40
C ASN A 265 9.42 4.48 25.26
N PRO A 266 8.27 4.05 24.72
CA PRO A 266 7.61 4.77 23.64
C PRO A 266 6.82 5.98 24.16
N ASP A 267 6.67 6.19 25.47
CA ASP A 267 5.75 7.21 26.00
C ASP A 267 5.99 8.63 25.47
N ASP A 268 7.27 9.03 25.37
CA ASP A 268 7.68 10.36 24.95
C ASP A 268 8.08 10.42 23.46
N ALA A 269 8.07 9.28 22.77
CA ALA A 269 8.46 9.19 21.37
C ALA A 269 7.35 9.71 20.44
N LEU A 270 7.74 10.47 19.42
CA LEU A 270 6.84 10.90 18.36
C LEU A 270 6.49 9.72 17.45
N ASP A 271 5.29 9.73 16.88
CA ASP A 271 4.84 8.67 15.97
C ASP A 271 5.80 8.46 14.79
N ALA A 272 6.38 9.56 14.27
CA ALA A 272 7.38 9.54 13.21
C ALA A 272 8.67 8.83 13.61
N GLU A 273 9.14 9.03 14.85
CA GLU A 273 10.35 8.40 15.37
C GLU A 273 10.15 6.89 15.54
N LEU A 274 8.97 6.47 15.99
CA LEU A 274 8.60 5.07 16.12
C LEU A 274 8.51 4.37 14.75
N ARG A 275 7.93 5.02 13.74
CA ARG A 275 7.95 4.54 12.36
C ARG A 275 9.39 4.39 11.86
N ASP A 276 10.21 5.43 12.01
CA ASP A 276 11.58 5.44 11.49
C ASP A 276 12.45 4.34 12.13
N ALA A 277 12.26 4.10 13.42
CA ALA A 277 12.91 3.01 14.14
C ALA A 277 12.40 1.61 13.73
N ALA A 278 11.12 1.50 13.38
CA ALA A 278 10.51 0.23 12.97
C ALA A 278 10.80 -0.13 11.50
N TRP A 279 10.99 0.85 10.62
CA TRP A 279 11.17 0.63 9.17
C TRP A 279 12.27 -0.39 8.82
N PRO A 280 13.49 -0.34 9.42
CA PRO A 280 14.54 -1.32 9.12
C PRO A 280 14.18 -2.77 9.47
N LEU A 281 13.24 -2.99 10.39
CA LEU A 281 12.75 -4.33 10.77
C LEU A 281 11.72 -4.84 9.77
N VAL A 282 10.95 -3.93 9.18
CA VAL A 282 9.82 -4.23 8.29
C VAL A 282 10.26 -4.36 6.84
N GLU A 283 11.16 -3.50 6.38
CA GLU A 283 11.62 -3.44 4.99
C GLU A 283 12.04 -4.81 4.44
N PRO A 284 12.85 -5.64 5.14
CA PRO A 284 13.22 -6.95 4.65
C PRO A 284 12.03 -7.89 4.48
N VAL A 285 11.05 -7.83 5.40
CA VAL A 285 9.84 -8.67 5.35
C VAL A 285 8.99 -8.29 4.15
N LEU A 286 8.84 -6.99 3.87
CA LEU A 286 8.08 -6.49 2.73
C LEU A 286 8.77 -6.76 1.38
N ARG A 287 10.11 -6.79 1.36
CA ARG A 287 10.90 -7.14 0.16
C ARG A 287 10.93 -8.64 -0.14
N ARG A 288 10.79 -9.50 0.88
CA ARG A 288 10.97 -10.95 0.73
C ARG A 288 10.13 -11.59 -0.39
N PRO A 289 8.85 -11.25 -0.62
CA PRO A 289 8.08 -11.83 -1.73
C PRO A 289 8.66 -11.57 -3.11
N LEU A 290 9.26 -10.38 -3.32
CA LEU A 290 9.95 -10.04 -4.56
C LEU A 290 11.25 -10.85 -4.68
N GLU A 291 12.06 -10.89 -3.61
CA GLU A 291 13.32 -11.64 -3.59
C GLU A 291 13.08 -13.14 -3.84
N ASP A 292 12.09 -13.74 -3.18
CA ASP A 292 11.67 -15.12 -3.42
C ASP A 292 11.21 -15.34 -4.88
N THR A 293 10.57 -14.35 -5.51
CA THR A 293 10.15 -14.43 -6.91
C THR A 293 11.36 -14.41 -7.85
N VAL A 294 12.35 -13.55 -7.59
CA VAL A 294 13.61 -13.51 -8.33
C VAL A 294 14.37 -14.83 -8.17
N GLU A 295 14.55 -15.32 -6.95
CA GLU A 295 15.20 -16.61 -6.65
C GLU A 295 14.50 -17.76 -7.39
N ARG A 296 13.17 -17.81 -7.40
CA ARG A 296 12.39 -18.83 -8.13
C ARG A 296 12.56 -18.73 -9.63
N PHE A 297 12.60 -17.52 -10.19
CA PHE A 297 12.83 -17.33 -11.61
C PHE A 297 14.19 -17.91 -12.01
N GLU A 298 15.25 -17.56 -11.27
CA GLU A 298 16.61 -18.06 -11.53
C GLU A 298 16.69 -19.59 -11.41
N ALA A 299 16.06 -20.17 -10.38
CA ALA A 299 16.04 -21.62 -10.17
C ALA A 299 15.31 -22.41 -11.26
N HIS A 300 14.32 -21.81 -11.93
CA HIS A 300 13.48 -22.46 -12.92
C HIS A 300 13.74 -21.99 -14.35
N HIS A 301 14.73 -21.12 -14.58
CA HIS A 301 15.06 -20.63 -15.90
C HIS A 301 15.42 -21.79 -16.84
N GLY A 302 14.76 -21.85 -18.01
CA GLY A 302 14.94 -22.94 -18.97
C GLY A 302 14.18 -24.24 -18.68
N THR A 303 13.36 -24.29 -17.62
CA THR A 303 12.55 -25.48 -17.27
C THR A 303 11.08 -25.40 -17.73
N GLY A 304 10.68 -24.28 -18.35
CA GLY A 304 9.30 -23.99 -18.77
C GLY A 304 8.41 -23.39 -17.67
N LEU A 305 8.90 -23.32 -16.42
CA LEU A 305 8.23 -22.65 -15.30
C LEU A 305 8.71 -21.20 -15.09
N ALA A 306 9.77 -20.77 -15.77
CA ALA A 306 10.22 -19.40 -15.82
C ALA A 306 10.34 -18.96 -17.29
N LEU A 307 9.68 -17.86 -17.65
CA LEU A 307 9.53 -17.38 -19.02
C LEU A 307 10.05 -15.95 -19.13
N ALA A 308 10.84 -15.64 -20.16
CA ALA A 308 11.29 -14.28 -20.46
C ALA A 308 10.92 -13.83 -21.88
N ASP A 309 10.41 -14.75 -22.71
CA ASP A 309 9.93 -14.44 -24.05
C ASP A 309 8.53 -13.82 -23.98
N LEU A 310 8.36 -12.64 -24.56
CA LEU A 310 7.12 -11.86 -24.50
C LEU A 310 5.89 -12.65 -25.00
N PRO A 311 5.89 -13.28 -26.20
CA PRO A 311 4.78 -14.13 -26.63
C PRO A 311 4.43 -15.25 -25.64
N GLU A 312 5.42 -15.96 -25.10
CA GLU A 312 5.20 -17.03 -24.12
C GLU A 312 4.62 -16.51 -22.79
N VAL A 313 5.11 -15.37 -22.32
CA VAL A 313 4.62 -14.69 -21.11
C VAL A 313 3.17 -14.27 -21.30
N LEU A 314 2.83 -13.62 -22.42
CA LEU A 314 1.46 -13.16 -22.72
C LEU A 314 0.49 -14.33 -22.78
N MET A 315 0.86 -15.41 -23.49
CA MET A 315 0.00 -16.60 -23.60
C MET A 315 -0.19 -17.27 -22.23
N SER A 316 0.87 -17.41 -21.45
CA SER A 316 0.81 -18.01 -20.11
C SER A 316 0.01 -17.15 -19.12
N ALA A 317 0.12 -15.82 -19.22
CA ALA A 317 -0.70 -14.88 -18.45
C ALA A 317 -2.18 -14.98 -18.84
N ALA A 318 -2.48 -15.04 -20.15
CA ALA A 318 -3.83 -15.24 -20.66
C ALA A 318 -4.46 -16.58 -20.24
N MET A 319 -3.66 -17.62 -20.03
CA MET A 319 -4.09 -18.91 -19.47
C MET A 319 -4.16 -18.92 -17.93
N GLY A 320 -3.75 -17.85 -17.25
CA GLY A 320 -3.70 -17.80 -15.78
C GLY A 320 -2.60 -18.68 -15.16
N ARG A 321 -1.57 -19.04 -15.93
CA ARG A 321 -0.44 -19.85 -15.49
C ARG A 321 0.60 -19.03 -14.74
N VAL A 322 0.70 -17.73 -15.00
CA VAL A 322 1.69 -16.86 -14.36
C VAL A 322 1.30 -16.58 -12.90
N ALA A 323 2.20 -16.91 -11.97
CA ALA A 323 2.09 -16.59 -10.55
C ALA A 323 2.55 -15.16 -10.28
N SER A 324 3.74 -14.83 -10.79
CA SER A 324 4.39 -13.54 -10.59
C SER A 324 5.01 -13.05 -11.90
N LEU A 325 4.89 -11.76 -12.18
CA LEU A 325 5.50 -11.07 -13.30
C LEU A 325 6.47 -10.01 -12.78
N LEU A 326 7.70 -10.04 -13.27
CA LEU A 326 8.73 -9.03 -13.07
C LEU A 326 8.78 -8.18 -14.34
N VAL A 327 8.69 -6.87 -14.18
CA VAL A 327 8.59 -5.90 -15.28
C VAL A 327 9.74 -4.92 -15.16
N ARG A 328 10.48 -4.72 -16.24
CA ARG A 328 11.52 -3.69 -16.29
C ARG A 328 10.88 -2.29 -16.26
N SER A 329 11.39 -1.43 -15.38
CA SER A 329 10.93 -0.05 -15.20
C SER A 329 10.94 0.71 -16.53
N GLY A 330 9.80 1.32 -16.88
CA GLY A 330 9.62 2.07 -18.12
C GLY A 330 9.64 1.24 -19.41
N ALA A 331 9.60 -0.10 -19.32
CA ALA A 331 9.55 -0.94 -20.51
C ALA A 331 8.23 -0.77 -21.26
N GLU A 332 8.33 -0.59 -22.58
CA GLU A 332 7.19 -0.51 -23.47
C GLU A 332 7.44 -1.36 -24.70
N ARG A 333 6.44 -2.16 -25.08
CA ARG A 333 6.45 -2.96 -26.30
C ARG A 333 5.14 -2.78 -27.00
N TRP A 334 5.18 -2.24 -28.21
CA TRP A 334 3.98 -1.95 -28.99
C TRP A 334 3.67 -3.14 -29.89
N GLY A 335 2.41 -3.54 -29.97
CA GLY A 335 2.03 -4.61 -30.85
C GLY A 335 0.58 -5.02 -30.71
N ARG A 336 0.25 -6.21 -31.22
CA ARG A 336 -1.10 -6.77 -31.16
C ARG A 336 -1.05 -8.20 -30.69
N PHE A 337 -1.84 -8.51 -29.68
CA PHE A 337 -1.96 -9.85 -29.11
C PHE A 337 -3.43 -10.18 -28.92
N GLU A 338 -3.83 -11.33 -29.43
CA GLU A 338 -5.15 -11.90 -29.21
C GLU A 338 -5.01 -13.24 -28.48
N GLN A 339 -5.86 -13.48 -27.48
CA GLN A 339 -5.74 -14.68 -26.65
C GLN A 339 -5.89 -15.99 -27.44
N THR A 340 -6.65 -15.97 -28.53
CA THR A 340 -6.91 -17.13 -29.39
C THR A 340 -5.84 -17.35 -30.46
N GLU A 341 -5.24 -16.27 -30.97
CA GLU A 341 -4.29 -16.31 -32.09
C GLU A 341 -2.83 -16.13 -31.66
N GLY A 342 -2.60 -15.68 -30.42
CA GLY A 342 -1.29 -15.36 -29.87
C GLY A 342 -0.79 -13.98 -30.29
N LEU A 343 0.52 -13.82 -30.29
CA LEU A 343 1.16 -12.56 -30.66
C LEU A 343 1.10 -12.37 -32.17
N MET A 344 0.39 -11.34 -32.62
CA MET A 344 0.17 -11.03 -34.02
C MET A 344 1.19 -10.03 -34.58
N ALA A 345 1.75 -9.18 -33.72
CA ALA A 345 2.81 -8.23 -34.06
C ALA A 345 3.59 -7.82 -32.81
N ASP A 346 4.92 -7.76 -32.93
CA ASP A 346 5.83 -7.16 -31.95
C ASP A 346 6.64 -6.06 -32.65
N ARG A 347 6.38 -4.81 -32.27
CA ARG A 347 7.08 -3.63 -32.77
C ARG A 347 7.84 -3.03 -31.59
N ALA A 348 9.13 -3.31 -31.54
CA ALA A 348 9.98 -2.97 -30.41
C ALA A 348 9.96 -1.49 -29.98
N GLN A 349 9.74 -0.53 -30.90
CA GLN A 349 9.86 0.90 -30.58
C GLN A 349 8.86 1.83 -31.29
N ARG A 350 8.03 1.33 -32.20
CA ARG A 350 7.09 2.17 -32.97
C ARG A 350 5.66 1.72 -32.72
N GLN A 351 4.86 2.65 -32.23
CA GLN A 351 3.41 2.49 -32.14
C GLN A 351 2.80 2.82 -33.52
N ASP A 352 2.23 1.82 -34.17
CA ASP A 352 1.35 2.03 -35.33
C ASP A 352 -0.12 2.11 -34.86
N PRO A 353 -1.03 2.69 -35.67
CA PRO A 353 -2.44 2.78 -35.30
C PRO A 353 -3.05 1.41 -34.99
N GLY A 354 -3.60 1.26 -33.78
CA GLY A 354 -4.20 0.02 -33.29
C GLY A 354 -3.24 -0.94 -32.58
N ASP A 355 -1.96 -0.56 -32.41
CA ASP A 355 -1.06 -1.26 -31.49
C ASP A 355 -1.36 -0.88 -30.04
N GLU A 356 -1.29 -1.87 -29.15
CA GLU A 356 -1.42 -1.74 -27.70
C GLU A 356 -0.03 -1.92 -27.04
N ASN A 357 0.12 -1.43 -25.82
CA ASN A 357 1.30 -1.74 -25.00
C ASN A 357 1.19 -3.18 -24.44
N LEU A 358 1.96 -4.10 -25.01
CA LEU A 358 2.01 -5.52 -24.65
C LEU A 358 2.53 -5.75 -23.23
N VAL A 359 3.38 -4.86 -22.70
CA VAL A 359 3.83 -4.95 -21.30
C VAL A 359 2.66 -4.66 -20.35
N GLU A 360 1.89 -3.62 -20.62
CA GLU A 360 0.68 -3.31 -19.84
C GLU A 360 -0.39 -4.41 -19.97
N GLN A 361 -0.50 -5.01 -21.15
CA GLN A 361 -1.38 -6.15 -21.37
C GLN A 361 -0.97 -7.36 -20.51
N ALA A 362 0.33 -7.68 -20.44
CA ALA A 362 0.84 -8.75 -19.58
C ALA A 362 0.54 -8.46 -18.10
N ILE A 363 0.80 -7.24 -17.63
CA ILE A 363 0.48 -6.81 -16.26
C ILE A 363 -1.01 -6.98 -15.96
N ALA A 364 -1.87 -6.48 -16.85
CA ALA A 364 -3.32 -6.55 -16.69
C ALA A 364 -3.81 -8.01 -16.61
N LEU A 365 -3.35 -8.88 -17.53
CA LEU A 365 -3.71 -10.30 -17.54
C LEU A 365 -3.27 -11.01 -16.25
N VAL A 366 -2.05 -10.79 -15.79
CA VAL A 366 -1.53 -11.42 -14.56
C VAL A 366 -2.35 -11.00 -13.34
N LEU A 367 -2.62 -9.71 -13.20
CA LEU A 367 -3.40 -9.17 -12.07
C LEU A 367 -4.86 -9.65 -12.10
N ASP A 368 -5.50 -9.66 -13.27
CA ASP A 368 -6.86 -10.16 -13.45
C ASP A 368 -6.99 -11.65 -13.07
N ARG A 369 -5.96 -12.45 -13.36
CA ARG A 369 -5.90 -13.88 -12.99
C ARG A 369 -5.34 -14.14 -11.59
N GLY A 370 -5.24 -13.11 -10.76
CA GLY A 370 -4.83 -13.19 -9.36
C GLY A 370 -3.35 -13.48 -9.15
N GLY A 371 -2.51 -13.25 -10.16
CA GLY A 371 -1.06 -13.20 -10.00
C GLY A 371 -0.58 -11.85 -9.46
N HIS A 372 0.73 -11.76 -9.25
CA HIS A 372 1.41 -10.57 -8.75
C HIS A 372 2.28 -9.94 -9.83
N ALA A 373 2.46 -8.62 -9.82
CA ALA A 373 3.35 -7.92 -10.74
C ALA A 373 4.26 -6.97 -9.96
N TYR A 374 5.54 -6.96 -10.32
CA TYR A 374 6.59 -6.18 -9.68
C TYR A 374 7.33 -5.36 -10.74
N VAL A 375 7.71 -4.13 -10.41
CA VAL A 375 8.59 -3.32 -11.26
C VAL A 375 10.00 -3.35 -10.69
N LEU A 376 10.97 -3.55 -11.57
CA LEU A 376 12.39 -3.63 -11.26
C LEU A 376 13.18 -2.70 -12.15
N GLU A 377 14.24 -2.12 -11.61
CA GLU A 377 15.25 -1.45 -12.42
C GLU A 377 15.98 -2.46 -13.33
N ALA A 378 16.58 -1.96 -14.42
CA ALA A 378 17.14 -2.82 -15.46
C ALA A 378 18.27 -3.74 -14.95
N ASP A 379 19.03 -3.30 -13.95
CA ASP A 379 20.10 -4.06 -13.30
C ASP A 379 19.60 -5.13 -12.32
N ALA A 380 18.36 -4.99 -11.82
CA ALA A 380 17.72 -5.94 -10.93
C ALA A 380 16.89 -7.01 -11.67
N MET A 381 16.73 -6.89 -12.99
CA MET A 381 16.01 -7.88 -13.80
C MET A 381 16.80 -9.20 -13.87
N PRO A 382 16.18 -10.37 -13.63
CA PRO A 382 16.87 -11.66 -13.63
C PRO A 382 17.13 -12.22 -15.04
N ALA A 383 16.70 -11.52 -16.08
CA ALA A 383 16.95 -11.83 -17.48
C ALA A 383 17.13 -10.52 -18.26
N ASP A 384 17.88 -10.58 -19.36
CA ASP A 384 18.01 -9.48 -20.32
C ASP A 384 16.74 -9.37 -21.18
N ALA A 385 15.63 -8.98 -20.56
CA ALA A 385 14.30 -8.91 -21.15
C ALA A 385 13.46 -7.80 -20.49
N ASP A 386 12.41 -7.37 -21.19
CA ASP A 386 11.43 -6.40 -20.67
C ASP A 386 10.53 -7.02 -19.59
N LEU A 387 10.33 -8.33 -19.65
CA LEU A 387 9.48 -9.10 -18.74
C LEU A 387 10.16 -10.42 -18.35
N ALA A 388 9.91 -10.85 -17.13
CA ALA A 388 10.25 -12.18 -16.63
C ALA A 388 9.09 -12.71 -15.80
N ALA A 389 8.60 -13.92 -16.08
CA ALA A 389 7.45 -14.50 -15.41
C ALA A 389 7.81 -15.82 -14.73
N VAL A 390 7.25 -16.04 -13.55
CA VAL A 390 7.28 -17.32 -12.83
C VAL A 390 5.89 -17.93 -12.89
N CYS A 391 5.79 -19.16 -13.41
CA CYS A 391 4.53 -19.89 -13.56
C CYS A 391 4.19 -20.71 -12.31
N ARG A 392 2.89 -20.95 -12.12
CA ARG A 392 2.34 -21.82 -11.08
C ARG A 392 2.55 -23.31 -11.40
N TYR A 393 2.56 -23.65 -12.69
CA TYR A 393 2.65 -25.01 -13.24
C TYR A 393 3.00 -25.02 -14.74
#